data_AF-A0A7X6YDC5-F1
#
_entry.id   AF-A0A7X6YDC5-F1
#
_cell.length_a   1.000
_cell.length_b   1.000
_cell.length_c   1.000
_cell.angle_alpha   90.00
_cell.angle_beta   90.00
_cell.angle_gamma   90.00
#
_symmetry.space_group_name_H-M   'P 1'
#
loop_
_entity.id
_entity.type
_entity.pdbx_description
1 polymer ?
#
loop_
_entity_poly.entity_id
_entity_poly.type
_entity_poly.pdbx_seq_one_letter_code
_entity_poly.pdbx_strand_id
1 'polypeptide(L)'
;MTKRTLAGVLLAVAVVSGCASFIDNPYFAVKESGLNWVSIRHYNYRVKPIQRVAVRMDGNGIVTVREGSSLLVTNPFAANHNDPNWNDVVESRITLPREEINRIFQMLVDQGLFEDRRKGDSINTNEAIFVSANIQSKTCGSEDDVFGSDPNLAEHLKNVMLMFYHPQPKRRR
;
A
#
# COMPACT_ATOMS: atom_id res chain seq x y z
N MET A 1 -9.81 -17.85 -73.49
CA MET A 1 -11.20 -17.90 -72.96
C MET A 1 -11.27 -19.17 -72.12
N THR A 2 -11.63 -19.24 -70.83
CA THR A 2 -12.51 -18.39 -70.03
C THR A 2 -12.33 -18.74 -68.54
N LYS A 3 -12.28 -17.69 -67.71
CA LYS A 3 -12.73 -17.56 -66.30
C LYS A 3 -11.98 -18.29 -65.16
N ARG A 4 -11.32 -17.45 -64.36
CA ARG A 4 -10.94 -17.58 -62.95
C ARG A 4 -12.18 -17.68 -62.04
N THR A 5 -12.07 -18.51 -61.00
CA THR A 5 -12.81 -18.46 -59.71
C THR A 5 -11.90 -19.22 -58.74
N LEU A 6 -11.14 -18.66 -57.77
CA LEU A 6 -11.39 -17.61 -56.78
C LEU A 6 -12.60 -17.91 -55.88
N ALA A 7 -12.41 -18.92 -55.02
CA ALA A 7 -13.07 -19.08 -53.73
C ALA A 7 -11.90 -19.35 -52.75
N GLY A 8 -11.40 -18.35 -52.03
CA GLY A 8 -12.14 -17.73 -50.94
C GLY A 8 -11.75 -18.37 -49.60
N VAL A 9 -10.45 -18.67 -49.39
CA VAL A 9 -9.91 -18.92 -48.05
C VAL A 9 -9.84 -17.55 -47.38
N LEU A 10 -11.00 -17.05 -46.95
CA LEU A 10 -11.07 -15.89 -46.08
C LEU A 10 -10.46 -16.33 -44.75
N LEU A 11 -9.29 -15.78 -44.46
CA LEU A 11 -8.67 -15.69 -43.16
C LEU A 11 -9.75 -15.40 -42.10
N ALA A 12 -10.26 -16.45 -41.47
CA ALA A 12 -10.73 -16.38 -40.10
C ALA A 12 -9.50 -16.43 -39.20
N VAL A 13 -8.59 -15.46 -39.37
CA VAL A 13 -7.74 -15.03 -38.25
C VAL A 13 -8.70 -14.26 -37.37
N ALA A 14 -9.45 -15.03 -36.57
CA ALA A 14 -10.12 -14.51 -35.40
C ALA A 14 -9.06 -13.71 -34.66
N VAL A 15 -9.26 -12.41 -34.67
CA VAL A 15 -8.57 -11.44 -33.86
C VAL A 15 -8.80 -11.89 -32.41
N VAL A 16 -7.88 -12.70 -31.88
CA VAL A 16 -7.76 -12.99 -30.47
C VAL A 16 -7.14 -11.74 -29.84
N SER A 17 -7.90 -10.65 -29.81
CA SER A 17 -7.53 -9.45 -29.05
C SER A 17 -8.62 -9.18 -28.01
N GLY A 18 -8.26 -9.44 -26.76
CA GLY A 18 -9.09 -9.27 -25.57
C GLY A 18 -9.87 -10.54 -25.25
N CYS A 19 -9.52 -11.37 -24.26
CA CYS A 19 -8.91 -11.07 -22.97
C CYS A 19 -7.85 -12.13 -22.72
N ALA A 20 -6.58 -11.81 -22.95
CA ALA A 20 -5.55 -12.49 -22.18
C ALA A 20 -5.81 -12.05 -20.75
N SER A 21 -6.35 -12.95 -19.92
CA SER A 21 -6.20 -12.85 -18.48
C SER A 21 -4.70 -12.89 -18.22
N PHE A 22 -4.06 -11.73 -18.32
CA PHE A 22 -2.69 -11.57 -17.91
C PHE A 22 -2.69 -11.92 -16.43
N ILE A 23 -2.08 -13.05 -16.09
CA ILE A 23 -1.64 -13.31 -14.73
C ILE A 23 -0.69 -12.15 -14.44
N ASP A 24 -1.23 -11.14 -13.76
CA ASP A 24 -0.59 -9.85 -13.67
C ASP A 24 0.60 -10.03 -12.72
N ASN A 25 1.82 -9.96 -13.26
CA ASN A 25 3.01 -10.30 -12.48
C ASN A 25 3.09 -9.41 -11.23
N PRO A 26 3.05 -9.99 -10.00
CA PRO A 26 3.10 -9.20 -8.77
C PRO A 26 4.46 -8.51 -8.57
N TYR A 27 5.49 -8.99 -9.27
CA TYR A 27 6.84 -8.44 -9.27
C TYR A 27 7.12 -7.70 -10.56
N PHE A 28 7.40 -6.40 -10.48
CA PHE A 28 7.66 -5.59 -11.66
C PHE A 28 8.60 -4.43 -11.34
N ALA A 29 9.27 -3.93 -12.38
CA ALA A 29 10.10 -2.73 -12.27
C ALA A 29 9.21 -1.49 -12.15
N VAL A 30 9.31 -0.79 -11.02
CA VAL A 30 8.53 0.40 -10.71
C VAL A 30 9.02 1.58 -11.54
N LYS A 31 8.11 2.13 -12.35
CA LYS A 31 8.34 3.37 -13.09
C LYS A 31 8.01 4.58 -12.24
N GLU A 32 8.88 5.59 -12.28
CA GLU A 32 8.64 6.87 -11.61
C GLU A 32 7.34 7.50 -12.11
N SER A 33 6.48 7.87 -11.16
CA SER A 33 5.23 8.56 -11.43
C SER A 33 4.75 9.26 -10.16
N GLY A 34 4.34 10.52 -10.30
CA GLY A 34 3.73 11.28 -9.20
C GLY A 34 2.37 10.73 -8.74
N LEU A 35 1.78 9.80 -9.50
CA LEU A 35 0.51 9.15 -9.17
C LEU A 35 0.69 7.85 -8.36
N ASN A 36 1.91 7.33 -8.28
CA ASN A 36 2.19 6.17 -7.44
C ASN A 36 2.06 6.60 -5.97
N TRP A 37 1.51 5.74 -5.11
CA TRP A 37 1.48 5.97 -3.68
C TRP A 37 1.41 4.66 -2.89
N VAL A 38 1.93 4.71 -1.67
CA VAL A 38 1.81 3.65 -0.67
C VAL A 38 1.41 4.27 0.67
N SER A 39 0.44 3.68 1.35
CA SER A 39 -0.05 4.12 2.65
C SER A 39 0.04 2.95 3.64
N ILE A 40 0.86 3.12 4.66
CA ILE A 40 1.08 2.16 5.74
C ILE A 40 0.36 2.67 6.99
N ARG A 41 -0.43 1.83 7.65
CA ARG A 41 -1.15 2.15 8.89
C ARG A 41 -0.76 1.14 9.94
N HIS A 42 -0.23 1.61 11.06
CA HIS A 42 0.21 0.79 12.16
C HIS A 42 -0.59 1.12 13.42
N TYR A 43 -0.99 0.08 14.14
CA TYR A 43 -1.74 0.15 15.39
C TYR A 43 -0.93 -0.53 16.48
N ASN A 44 -0.65 0.17 17.57
CA ASN A 44 -0.01 -0.38 18.75
C ASN A 44 -1.05 -0.57 19.86
N TYR A 45 -1.43 -1.83 20.09
CA TYR A 45 -2.41 -2.23 21.09
C TYR A 45 -1.83 -2.38 22.50
N ARG A 46 -0.49 -2.34 22.66
CA ARG A 46 0.18 -2.44 23.98
C ARG A 46 -0.05 -1.22 24.86
N VAL A 47 -0.45 -0.09 24.28
CA VAL A 47 -0.64 1.18 24.98
C VAL A 47 -2.12 1.56 24.97
N LYS A 48 -2.60 2.14 26.07
CA LYS A 48 -3.94 2.74 26.18
C LYS A 48 -3.81 4.25 26.42
N PRO A 49 -4.51 5.10 25.64
CA PRO A 49 -5.30 4.77 24.44
C PRO A 49 -4.41 4.21 23.30
N ILE A 50 -5.02 3.44 22.39
CA ILE A 50 -4.31 2.78 21.27
C ILE A 50 -3.54 3.84 20.50
N GLN A 51 -2.24 3.64 20.35
CA GLN A 51 -1.39 4.54 19.56
C GLN A 51 -1.43 4.10 18.10
N ARG A 52 -1.62 5.05 17.19
CA ARG A 52 -1.69 4.83 15.76
C ARG A 52 -0.65 5.65 15.05
N VAL A 53 -0.16 5.12 13.94
CA VAL A 53 0.75 5.82 13.03
C VAL A 53 0.28 5.53 11.60
N ALA A 54 0.20 6.55 10.77
CA ALA A 54 -0.03 6.40 9.35
C ALA A 54 1.07 7.11 8.56
N VAL A 55 1.73 6.39 7.67
CA VAL A 55 2.75 6.92 6.77
C VAL A 55 2.22 6.77 5.35
N ARG A 56 2.00 7.90 4.67
CA ARG A 56 1.66 7.94 3.25
C ARG A 56 2.83 8.49 2.47
N MET A 57 3.31 7.73 1.51
CA MET A 57 4.35 8.12 0.56
C MET A 57 3.71 8.31 -0.81
N ASP A 58 3.87 9.50 -1.39
CA ASP A 58 3.43 9.83 -2.74
C ASP A 58 4.65 9.91 -3.68
N GLY A 59 4.54 9.39 -4.89
CA GLY A 59 5.62 9.29 -5.88
C GLY A 59 6.14 10.64 -6.38
N ASN A 60 5.52 11.75 -5.95
CA ASN A 60 6.01 13.09 -6.17
C ASN A 60 7.12 13.52 -5.19
N GLY A 61 7.44 12.68 -4.19
CA GLY A 61 8.46 12.98 -3.17
C GLY A 61 7.90 13.37 -1.81
N ILE A 62 6.57 13.47 -1.65
CA ILE A 62 5.95 13.87 -0.38
C ILE A 62 5.67 12.64 0.47
N VAL A 63 6.18 12.64 1.71
CA VAL A 63 5.82 11.68 2.75
C VAL A 63 5.07 12.40 3.85
N THR A 64 3.85 11.97 4.12
CA THR A 64 3.02 12.47 5.22
C THR A 64 3.00 11.44 6.33
N VAL A 65 3.39 11.85 7.53
CA VAL A 65 3.35 11.03 8.75
C VAL A 65 2.28 11.60 9.66
N ARG A 66 1.33 10.77 10.06
CA ARG A 66 0.34 11.08 11.10
C ARG A 66 0.55 10.16 12.29
N GLU A 67 0.49 10.69 13.49
CA GLU A 67 0.58 9.93 14.73
C GLU A 67 -0.43 10.43 15.77
N GLY A 68 -0.74 9.57 16.75
CA GLY A 68 -1.61 9.90 17.87
C GLY A 68 -2.57 8.78 18.21
N SER A 69 -3.49 9.03 19.15
CA SER A 69 -4.50 8.06 19.58
C SER A 69 -5.90 8.28 19.01
N SER A 70 -6.10 9.31 18.19
CA SER A 70 -7.34 9.49 17.44
C SER A 70 -7.53 8.44 16.34
N LEU A 71 -8.78 8.12 16.00
CA LEU A 71 -9.13 7.35 14.80
C LEU A 71 -8.79 8.11 13.50
N LEU A 72 -8.71 9.45 13.55
CA LEU A 72 -8.38 10.29 12.40
C LEU A 72 -6.97 10.05 11.84
N VAL A 73 -6.07 9.47 12.65
CA VAL A 73 -4.70 9.12 12.22
C VAL A 73 -4.74 8.16 11.03
N THR A 74 -5.55 7.10 11.12
CA THR A 74 -5.60 6.00 10.14
C THR A 74 -6.84 6.03 9.26
N ASN A 75 -7.88 6.76 9.67
CA ASN A 75 -9.10 6.98 8.91
C ASN A 75 -9.50 8.47 8.96
N PRO A 76 -9.12 9.26 7.93
CA PRO A 76 -9.49 10.69 7.84
C PRO A 76 -10.99 10.96 7.79
N PHE A 77 -11.80 9.94 7.49
CA PHE A 77 -13.26 10.01 7.39
C PHE A 77 -13.96 9.37 8.59
N ALA A 78 -13.26 9.18 9.72
CA ALA A 78 -13.91 8.74 10.95
C ALA A 78 -15.05 9.72 11.32
N ALA A 79 -16.14 9.21 11.88
CA ALA A 79 -17.32 10.00 12.21
C ALA A 79 -17.55 10.20 13.72
N ASN A 80 -16.77 9.51 14.57
CA ASN A 80 -16.93 9.52 16.03
C ASN A 80 -16.32 10.76 16.69
N HIS A 81 -16.90 11.92 16.44
CA HIS A 81 -16.46 13.22 16.97
C HIS A 81 -16.54 13.34 18.50
N ASN A 82 -17.18 12.38 19.19
CA ASN A 82 -17.27 12.34 20.65
C ASN A 82 -16.13 11.55 21.32
N ASP A 83 -15.16 11.01 20.56
CA ASP A 83 -13.99 10.34 21.12
C ASP A 83 -13.17 11.32 21.98
N PRO A 84 -12.85 11.01 23.26
CA PRO A 84 -12.01 11.86 24.09
C PRO A 84 -10.64 12.20 23.47
N ASN A 85 -10.14 11.34 22.58
CA ASN A 85 -8.87 11.51 21.89
C ASN A 85 -9.03 12.06 20.46
N TRP A 86 -10.20 12.60 20.09
CA TRP A 86 -10.50 13.02 18.72
C TRP A 86 -9.43 13.94 18.11
N ASN A 87 -8.93 14.89 18.91
CA ASN A 87 -7.94 15.88 18.50
C ASN A 87 -6.49 15.44 18.73
N ASP A 88 -6.26 14.21 19.24
CA ASP A 88 -4.91 13.66 19.43
C ASP A 88 -4.37 13.12 18.10
N VAL A 89 -4.00 14.07 17.23
CA VAL A 89 -3.37 13.84 15.93
C VAL A 89 -2.27 14.87 15.72
N VAL A 90 -1.08 14.39 15.36
CA VAL A 90 0.01 15.22 14.86
C VAL A 90 0.31 14.79 13.44
N GLU A 91 0.42 15.74 12.51
CA GLU A 91 0.83 15.50 11.13
C GLU A 91 2.17 16.20 10.86
N SER A 92 3.10 15.49 10.24
CA SER A 92 4.33 16.05 9.71
C SER A 92 4.51 15.66 8.24
N ARG A 93 5.25 16.48 7.50
CA ARG A 93 5.56 16.25 6.09
C ARG A 93 7.06 16.27 5.88
N ILE A 94 7.55 15.27 5.16
CA ILE A 94 8.94 15.08 4.77
C ILE A 94 8.97 15.12 3.25
N THR A 95 9.95 15.83 2.70
CA THR A 95 10.20 15.84 1.26
C THR A 95 11.44 15.02 0.97
N LEU A 96 11.31 14.04 0.07
CA LEU A 96 12.39 13.22 -0.43
C LEU A 96 12.56 13.42 -1.95
N PRO A 97 13.77 13.18 -2.48
CA PRO A 97 13.95 12.99 -3.91
C PRO A 97 13.03 11.88 -4.44
N ARG A 98 12.49 12.06 -5.65
CA ARG A 98 11.56 11.10 -6.26
C ARG A 98 12.21 9.74 -6.49
N GLU A 99 13.50 9.75 -6.77
CA GLU A 99 14.33 8.56 -6.95
C GLU A 99 14.38 7.71 -5.68
N GLU A 100 14.42 8.36 -4.50
CA GLU A 100 14.39 7.65 -3.21
C GLU A 100 13.04 7.01 -2.94
N ILE A 101 11.93 7.74 -3.19
CA ILE A 101 10.58 7.16 -3.10
C ILE A 101 10.42 5.98 -4.05
N ASN A 102 10.89 6.11 -5.30
CA ASN A 102 10.80 5.04 -6.28
C ASN A 102 11.59 3.79 -5.86
N ARG A 103 12.74 3.95 -5.18
CA ARG A 103 13.49 2.83 -4.59
C ARG A 103 12.71 2.14 -3.47
N ILE A 104 12.04 2.91 -2.60
CA ILE A 104 11.18 2.34 -1.55
C ILE A 104 10.02 1.56 -2.18
N PHE A 105 9.39 2.11 -3.22
CA PHE A 105 8.34 1.41 -3.95
C PHE A 105 8.85 0.12 -4.60
N GLN A 106 10.01 0.16 -5.27
CA GLN A 106 10.62 -1.04 -5.84
C GLN A 106 10.86 -2.11 -4.77
N MET A 107 11.48 -1.72 -3.65
CA MET A 107 11.73 -2.63 -2.54
C MET A 107 10.44 -3.28 -2.03
N LEU A 108 9.35 -2.53 -1.87
CA LEU A 108 8.08 -3.10 -1.43
C LEU A 108 7.47 -4.06 -2.46
N VAL A 109 7.55 -3.73 -3.75
CA VAL A 109 7.14 -4.64 -4.83
C VAL A 109 7.95 -5.93 -4.80
N ASP A 110 9.27 -5.83 -4.62
CA ASP A 110 10.17 -6.99 -4.52
C ASP A 110 9.90 -7.85 -3.27
N GLN A 111 9.33 -7.25 -2.22
CA GLN A 111 8.89 -7.96 -1.01
C GLN A 111 7.46 -8.50 -1.11
N GLY A 112 6.86 -8.51 -2.30
CA GLY A 112 5.55 -9.12 -2.51
C GLY A 112 4.36 -8.23 -2.12
N LEU A 113 4.51 -6.90 -2.16
CA LEU A 113 3.41 -5.95 -1.87
C LEU A 113 2.11 -6.27 -2.63
N PHE A 114 2.23 -6.75 -3.87
CA PHE A 114 1.11 -7.10 -4.76
C PHE A 114 0.83 -8.60 -4.87
N GLU A 115 1.47 -9.45 -4.06
CA GLU A 115 1.08 -10.87 -4.02
C GLU A 115 -0.31 -11.04 -3.43
N ASP A 116 -1.05 -12.01 -3.97
CA ASP A 116 -2.32 -12.43 -3.42
C ASP A 116 -2.11 -13.10 -2.07
N ARG A 117 -2.60 -12.43 -1.03
CA ARG A 117 -2.47 -12.88 0.35
C ARG A 117 -3.76 -13.58 0.79
N ARG A 118 -3.61 -14.76 1.40
CA ARG A 118 -4.72 -15.39 2.10
C ARG A 118 -4.91 -14.70 3.45
N LYS A 119 -6.14 -14.35 3.78
CA LYS A 119 -6.47 -13.85 5.11
C LYS A 119 -6.08 -14.91 6.14
N GLY A 120 -5.12 -14.57 6.99
CA GLY A 120 -4.76 -15.36 8.15
C GLY A 120 -5.21 -14.66 9.43
N ASP A 121 -5.37 -15.42 10.50
CA ASP A 121 -5.59 -14.85 11.82
C ASP A 121 -4.34 -14.05 12.23
N SER A 122 -4.54 -12.87 12.80
CA SER A 122 -3.40 -12.07 13.25
C SER A 122 -2.65 -12.82 14.34
N ILE A 123 -1.41 -13.22 14.02
CA ILE A 123 -0.50 -13.88 14.96
C ILE A 123 -0.06 -12.88 16.06
N ASN A 124 -0.18 -11.57 15.79
CA ASN A 124 0.28 -10.51 16.67
C ASN A 124 -0.89 -9.83 17.39
N THR A 125 -1.09 -10.17 18.66
CA THR A 125 -2.15 -9.55 19.49
C THR A 125 -1.81 -8.14 19.97
N ASN A 126 -0.56 -7.69 19.77
CA ASN A 126 -0.05 -6.46 20.35
C ASN A 126 0.04 -5.31 19.36
N GLU A 127 0.08 -5.60 18.07
CA GLU A 127 0.17 -4.61 17.00
C GLU A 127 -0.46 -5.16 15.74
N ALA A 128 -0.96 -4.26 14.89
CA ALA A 128 -1.45 -4.60 13.57
C ALA A 128 -0.87 -3.63 12.56
N ILE A 129 -0.63 -4.11 11.33
CA ILE A 129 -0.16 -3.27 10.24
C ILE A 129 -0.99 -3.52 8.99
N PHE A 130 -1.40 -2.44 8.35
CA PHE A 130 -2.23 -2.46 7.15
C PHE A 130 -1.52 -1.66 6.08
N VAL A 131 -1.63 -2.10 4.84
CA VAL A 131 -1.07 -1.40 3.69
C VAL A 131 -2.12 -1.24 2.61
N SER A 132 -2.13 -0.08 1.97
CA SER A 132 -2.78 0.13 0.69
C SER A 132 -1.81 0.82 -0.26
N ALA A 133 -1.90 0.52 -1.55
CA ALA A 133 -1.02 1.09 -2.55
C ALA A 133 -1.70 1.23 -3.91
N ASN A 134 -1.21 2.18 -4.70
CA ASN A 134 -1.40 2.25 -6.14
C ASN A 134 -0.04 2.49 -6.77
N ILE A 135 0.46 1.54 -7.57
CA ILE A 135 1.71 1.70 -8.30
C ILE A 135 1.45 1.26 -9.74
N GLN A 136 1.65 2.18 -10.69
CA GLN A 136 1.38 1.94 -12.12
C GLN A 136 -0.02 1.36 -12.37
N SER A 137 -1.03 1.93 -11.69
CA SER A 137 -2.44 1.49 -11.75
C SER A 137 -2.73 0.11 -11.19
N LYS A 138 -1.73 -0.59 -10.64
CA LYS A 138 -1.96 -1.78 -9.82
C LYS A 138 -2.28 -1.34 -8.41
N THR A 139 -3.40 -1.84 -7.88
CA THR A 139 -3.84 -1.51 -6.54
C THR A 139 -3.76 -2.74 -5.65
N CYS A 140 -3.24 -2.56 -4.44
CA CYS A 140 -3.42 -3.52 -3.37
C CYS A 140 -3.92 -2.80 -2.12
N GLY A 141 -4.56 -3.56 -1.26
CA GLY A 141 -5.06 -3.05 0.00
C GLY A 141 -6.28 -3.84 0.43
N SER A 142 -6.26 -4.28 1.67
CA SER A 142 -7.41 -4.87 2.32
C SER A 142 -7.54 -4.32 3.72
N GLU A 143 -8.69 -4.57 4.34
CA GLU A 143 -8.88 -4.37 5.78
C GLU A 143 -8.21 -5.47 6.61
N ASP A 144 -7.34 -6.28 6.01
CA ASP A 144 -6.66 -7.37 6.69
C ASP A 144 -5.32 -6.92 7.26
N ASP A 145 -5.05 -7.40 8.46
CA ASP A 145 -3.76 -7.21 9.12
C ASP A 145 -2.69 -8.04 8.40
N VAL A 146 -1.67 -7.36 7.89
CA VAL A 146 -0.59 -7.98 7.12
C VAL A 146 0.19 -8.96 8.00
N PHE A 147 0.28 -8.75 9.33
CA PHE A 147 0.91 -9.74 10.22
C PHE A 147 0.24 -11.11 10.20
N GLY A 148 -1.07 -11.18 9.95
CA GLY A 148 -1.79 -12.45 9.86
C GLY A 148 -1.57 -13.16 8.53
N SER A 149 -1.39 -12.41 7.44
CA SER A 149 -1.27 -12.98 6.09
C SER A 149 0.16 -13.16 5.60
N ASP A 150 1.07 -12.24 5.96
CA ASP A 150 2.46 -12.21 5.53
C ASP A 150 3.34 -11.47 6.58
N PRO A 151 3.84 -12.19 7.60
CA PRO A 151 4.67 -11.61 8.65
C PRO A 151 5.97 -10.97 8.14
N ASN A 152 6.54 -11.48 7.04
CA ASN A 152 7.80 -10.95 6.51
C ASN A 152 7.56 -9.58 5.88
N LEU A 153 6.53 -9.44 5.05
CA LEU A 153 6.13 -8.14 4.50
C LEU A 153 5.74 -7.17 5.62
N ALA A 154 5.04 -7.64 6.65
CA ALA A 154 4.66 -6.83 7.81
C ALA A 154 5.87 -6.17 8.49
N GLU A 155 6.95 -6.93 8.72
CA GLU A 155 8.19 -6.38 9.29
C GLU A 155 8.88 -5.38 8.35
N HIS A 156 8.90 -5.64 7.04
CA HIS A 156 9.43 -4.68 6.07
C HIS A 156 8.64 -3.36 6.06
N LEU A 157 7.31 -3.43 6.09
CA LEU A 157 6.43 -2.26 6.17
C LEU A 157 6.67 -1.48 7.46
N LYS A 158 6.85 -2.17 8.58
CA LYS A 158 7.18 -1.56 9.87
C LYS A 158 8.54 -0.86 9.83
N ASN A 159 9.54 -1.47 9.22
CA ASN A 159 10.85 -0.85 9.03
C ASN A 159 10.76 0.42 8.16
N VAL A 160 10.01 0.38 7.06
CA VAL A 160 9.76 1.55 6.22
C VAL A 160 9.06 2.66 7.02
N MET A 161 8.03 2.32 7.80
CA MET A 161 7.37 3.29 8.68
C MET A 161 8.36 3.94 9.65
N LEU A 162 9.24 3.15 10.26
CA LEU A 162 10.24 3.62 11.23
C LEU A 162 11.32 4.52 10.61
N MET A 163 11.53 4.50 9.29
CA MET A 163 12.40 5.47 8.61
C MET A 163 11.87 6.91 8.74
N PHE A 164 10.54 7.06 8.81
CA PHE A 164 9.86 8.37 8.82
C PHE A 164 9.32 8.74 10.19
N TYR A 165 8.93 7.75 10.97
CA TYR A 165 8.40 7.91 12.31
C TYR A 165 9.35 7.33 13.35
N HIS A 166 9.94 8.21 14.16
CA HIS A 166 10.79 7.83 15.28
C HIS A 166 9.98 7.95 16.57
N PRO A 167 9.63 6.83 17.24
CA PRO A 167 8.88 6.88 18.48
C PRO A 167 9.65 7.70 19.51
N GLN A 168 9.12 8.87 19.88
CA GLN A 168 9.74 9.67 20.93
C GLN A 168 9.47 8.98 22.28
N PRO A 169 10.48 8.75 23.12
CA PRO A 169 10.25 8.28 24.47
C PRO A 169 9.40 9.33 25.18
N LYS A 170 8.17 8.96 25.56
CA LYS A 170 7.32 9.84 26.38
C LYS A 170 8.12 10.19 27.65
N ARG A 171 8.50 11.47 27.81
CA ARG A 171 8.99 11.96 29.10
C ARG A 171 7.90 11.62 30.11
N ARG A 172 8.22 10.76 31.08
CA ARG A 172 7.37 10.55 32.26
C ARG A 172 7.16 11.94 32.88
N ARG A 173 5.95 12.47 32.74
CA ARG A 173 5.49 13.63 33.49
C ARG A 173 5.00 13.15 34.85
#